data_AF-A0A353XTN0-F1
#
_entry.id   AF-A0A353XTN0-F1
#
_cell.length_a   1.000
_cell.length_b   1.000
_cell.length_c   1.000
_cell.angle_alpha   90.00
_cell.angle_beta   90.00
_cell.angle_gamma   90.00
#
_symmetry.space_group_name_H-M   'P 1'
#
loop_
_entity.id
_entity.type
_entity.pdbx_description
1 polymer ?
#
loop_
_entity_poly.entity_id
_entity_poly.type
_entity_poly.pdbx_seq_one_letter_code
_entity_poly.pdbx_strand_id
1 'polypeptide(L)'
;DIRQGGGEGVNKWYHVKLKEGRNREVRRLIESQGLKVSRLLRTSYGSVDLPKELRTGRFIELDRKEIHRLIDLVGIRPREDMGVHGKAKEKKERFQKKPLKARTIRTSSRSGRAGTTATGRNSNPSSSNTRGRDTGNRGSKR
;
A
#
# COMPACT_ATOMS: atom_id res chain seq x y z
N ASP A 1 10.21 29.24 15.51
CA ASP A 1 9.08 30.10 15.95
C ASP A 1 8.50 29.52 17.23
N ILE A 2 8.22 30.34 18.23
CA ILE A 2 7.63 29.92 19.51
C ILE A 2 6.44 30.83 19.81
N ARG A 3 5.26 30.24 20.02
CA ARG A 3 4.03 30.97 20.35
C ARG A 3 3.42 30.41 21.61
N GLN A 4 2.91 31.28 22.48
CA GLN A 4 2.20 30.84 23.68
C GLN A 4 0.83 30.26 23.27
N GLY A 5 0.53 29.05 23.76
CA GLY A 5 -0.74 28.34 23.49
C GLY A 5 -1.75 28.42 24.63
N GLY A 6 -1.45 29.17 25.69
CA GLY A 6 -2.26 29.27 26.90
C GLY A 6 -1.75 28.38 28.05
N GLY A 7 -2.63 28.10 29.02
CA GLY A 7 -2.32 27.34 30.24
C GLY A 7 -2.45 28.20 31.49
N GLU A 8 -3.20 27.69 32.46
CA GLU A 8 -3.45 28.35 33.75
C GLU A 8 -2.62 27.70 34.87
N GLY A 9 -2.12 28.52 35.80
CA GLY A 9 -1.31 28.08 36.94
C GLY A 9 0.15 27.81 36.60
N VAL A 10 0.72 26.74 37.17
CA VAL A 10 2.16 26.45 37.13
C VAL A 10 2.63 25.93 35.76
N ASN A 11 1.73 25.32 34.97
CA ASN A 11 2.07 24.71 33.69
C ASN A 11 1.53 25.55 32.52
N LYS A 12 2.39 25.82 31.53
CA LYS A 12 2.04 26.60 30.32
C LYS A 12 2.25 25.76 29.06
N TRP A 13 1.39 25.98 28.07
CA TRP A 13 1.47 25.37 26.75
C TRP A 13 2.16 26.31 25.75
N TYR A 14 3.04 25.74 24.92
CA TYR A 14 3.75 26.46 23.88
C TYR A 14 3.68 25.69 22.55
N HIS A 15 3.47 26.42 21.47
CA HIS A 15 3.60 25.94 20.10
C HIS A 15 4.99 26.28 19.60
N VAL A 16 5.78 25.25 19.29
CA VAL A 16 7.15 25.39 18.81
C VAL A 16 7.24 24.85 17.39
N LYS A 17 7.73 25.67 16.46
CA LYS A 17 8.07 25.25 15.09
C LYS A 17 9.58 25.28 14.91
N LEU A 18 10.13 24.12 14.58
CA LEU A 18 11.53 23.92 14.22
C LEU A 18 11.62 23.54 12.74
N LYS A 19 12.71 23.96 12.09
CA LYS A 19 13.03 23.55 10.72
C LYS A 19 13.94 22.32 10.69
N GLU A 20 14.77 22.18 11.72
CA GLU A 20 15.59 20.99 11.97
C GLU A 20 14.91 20.05 12.98
N GLY A 21 15.54 18.90 13.23
CA GLY A 21 15.02 17.88 14.12
C GLY A 21 16.13 17.13 14.84
N ARG A 22 17.08 17.83 15.48
CA ARG A 22 18.12 17.16 16.26
C ARG A 22 17.50 16.42 17.43
N ASN A 23 18.16 15.34 17.87
CA ASN A 23 17.63 14.53 18.96
C ASN A 23 17.39 15.40 20.22
N ARG A 24 16.18 15.35 20.77
CA ARG A 24 15.76 16.10 21.96
C ARG A 24 15.96 17.62 21.89
N GLU A 25 15.94 18.22 20.71
CA GLU A 25 16.24 19.66 20.54
C GLU A 25 15.30 20.56 21.35
N VAL A 26 13.98 20.35 21.26
CA VAL A 26 12.99 21.13 22.04
C VAL A 26 13.24 21.01 23.54
N ARG A 27 13.54 19.81 24.05
CA ARG A 27 13.81 19.60 25.48
C ARG A 27 15.08 20.31 25.91
N ARG A 28 16.17 20.17 25.14
CA ARG A 28 17.44 20.83 25.42
C ARG A 28 17.32 22.35 25.41
N LEU A 29 16.56 22.90 24.47
CA LEU A 29 16.32 24.35 24.38
C LEU A 29 15.53 24.87 25.60
N ILE A 30 14.53 24.13 26.08
CA ILE A 30 13.76 24.54 27.27
C ILE A 30 14.57 24.34 28.56
N GLU A 31 15.30 23.23 28.67
CA GLU A 31 16.18 22.93 29.81
C GLU A 31 17.32 23.96 29.94
N SER A 32 17.84 24.49 28.82
CA SER A 32 18.85 25.56 28.85
C SER A 32 18.31 26.87 29.43
N GLN A 33 17.00 27.06 29.48
CA GLN A 33 16.35 28.20 30.15
C GLN A 33 15.99 27.90 31.62
N GLY A 34 16.42 26.75 32.15
CA GLY A 34 16.11 26.30 33.51
C GLY A 34 14.68 25.76 33.70
N LEU A 35 13.96 25.49 32.60
CA LEU A 35 12.58 25.00 32.64
C LEU A 35 12.53 23.50 32.34
N LYS A 36 11.52 22.79 32.87
CA LYS A 36 11.30 21.36 32.62
C LYS A 36 10.15 21.12 31.65
N VAL A 37 10.33 20.17 30.73
CA VAL A 37 9.28 19.73 29.80
C VAL A 37 8.51 18.56 30.40
N SER A 38 7.29 18.83 30.87
CA SER A 38 6.36 17.80 31.36
C SER A 38 5.77 16.97 30.21
N ARG A 39 5.26 17.64 29.17
CA ARG A 39 4.63 16.99 28.00
C ARG A 39 5.17 17.60 26.71
N LEU A 40 5.39 16.74 25.72
CA LEU A 40 5.78 17.14 24.36
C LEU A 40 4.97 16.31 23.37
N LEU A 41 4.16 16.99 22.56
CA LEU A 41 3.37 16.38 21.50
C LEU A 41 3.79 17.02 20.17
N ARG A 42 4.00 16.18 19.15
CA ARG A 42 4.17 16.66 17.78
C ARG A 42 2.79 16.81 17.14
N THR A 43 2.36 18.05 16.92
CA THR A 43 1.03 18.37 16.38
C THR A 43 1.01 18.50 14.87
N SER A 44 2.15 18.70 14.22
CA SER A 44 2.26 18.81 12.76
C SER A 44 3.63 18.36 12.28
N TYR A 45 3.71 18.00 10.99
CA TYR A 45 4.94 17.71 10.28
C TYR A 45 4.84 18.21 8.84
N GLY A 46 5.67 19.19 8.49
CA GLY A 46 5.61 19.83 7.17
C GLY A 46 4.24 20.45 6.92
N SER A 47 3.53 19.95 5.90
CA SER A 47 2.18 20.37 5.52
C SER A 47 1.06 19.49 6.11
N VAL A 48 1.39 18.49 6.93
CA VAL A 48 0.44 17.53 7.50
C VAL A 48 0.25 17.81 8.99
N ASP A 49 -0.99 18.09 9.38
CA ASP A 49 -1.38 18.28 10.77
C ASP A 49 -1.87 16.95 11.37
N LEU A 50 -1.71 16.78 12.68
CA LEU A 50 -2.26 15.65 13.40
C LEU A 50 -3.77 15.87 13.62
N PRO A 51 -4.65 15.05 13.02
CA PRO A 51 -6.10 15.20 13.20
C PRO A 51 -6.48 14.94 14.65
N LYS A 52 -7.41 15.75 15.19
CA LYS A 52 -7.85 15.63 16.59
C LYS A 52 -8.68 14.37 16.82
N GLU A 53 -9.27 13.84 15.77
CA GLU A 53 -10.12 12.66 15.75
C GLU A 53 -9.27 11.36 15.79
N LEU A 54 -7.97 11.45 15.51
CA LEU A 54 -7.10 10.29 15.48
C LEU A 54 -6.70 9.86 16.89
N ARG A 55 -7.15 8.67 17.29
CA ARG A 55 -6.77 8.05 18.56
C ARG A 55 -5.31 7.61 18.57
N THR A 56 -4.67 7.70 19.74
CA THR A 56 -3.30 7.22 19.96
C THR A 56 -3.12 5.78 19.50
N GLY A 57 -2.04 5.50 18.78
CA GLY A 57 -1.69 4.16 18.28
C GLY A 57 -2.43 3.73 17.01
N ARG A 58 -3.31 4.57 16.46
CA ARG A 58 -3.94 4.35 15.16
C ARG A 58 -3.22 5.16 14.07
N PHE A 59 -3.47 4.79 12.82
CA PHE A 59 -3.02 5.51 11.64
C PHE A 59 -4.20 5.79 10.71
N ILE A 60 -4.06 6.84 9.90
CA ILE A 60 -4.96 7.19 8.82
C ILE A 60 -4.11 7.30 7.56
N GLU A 61 -4.62 6.78 6.44
CA GLU A 61 -3.99 7.00 5.14
C GLU A 61 -4.35 8.39 4.62
N LEU A 62 -3.34 9.12 4.14
CA LEU A 62 -3.52 10.46 3.57
C LEU A 62 -4.20 10.41 2.21
N ASP A 63 -5.01 11.42 1.91
CA ASP A 63 -5.63 11.56 0.59
C ASP A 63 -4.60 11.95 -0.47
N ARG A 64 -4.92 11.69 -1.75
CA ARG A 64 -4.06 12.03 -2.88
C ARG A 64 -3.68 13.51 -2.90
N LYS A 65 -4.60 14.40 -2.53
CA LYS A 65 -4.35 15.85 -2.45
C LYS A 65 -3.29 16.20 -1.41
N GLU A 66 -3.36 15.59 -0.24
CA GLU A 66 -2.42 15.83 0.86
C GLU A 66 -1.04 15.28 0.52
N ILE A 67 -0.99 14.11 -0.11
CA ILE A 67 0.24 13.51 -0.63
C ILE A 67 0.90 14.43 -1.66
N HIS A 68 0.13 14.92 -2.63
CA HIS A 68 0.65 15.85 -3.64
C HIS A 68 1.22 17.12 -2.98
N ARG A 69 0.51 17.70 -2.00
CA ARG A 69 0.99 18.88 -1.25
C ARG A 69 2.34 18.64 -0.57
N LEU A 70 2.54 17.45 0.00
CA LEU A 70 3.81 17.08 0.62
C LEU A 70 4.92 16.88 -0.41
N ILE A 71 4.60 16.28 -1.55
CA ILE A 71 5.53 16.08 -2.67
C ILE A 71 6.00 17.42 -3.22
N ASP A 72 5.06 18.35 -3.44
CA ASP A 72 5.34 19.70 -3.93
C ASP A 72 6.22 20.49 -2.95
N LEU A 73 5.97 20.33 -1.64
CA LEU A 73 6.77 20.97 -0.59
C LEU A 73 8.26 20.58 -0.65
N VAL A 74 8.55 19.34 -1.06
CA VAL A 74 9.92 18.79 -1.12
C VAL A 74 10.49 18.85 -2.56
N GLY A 75 9.69 19.28 -3.54
CA GLY A 75 10.12 19.39 -4.94
C GLY A 75 10.39 18.04 -5.61
N ILE A 76 9.75 16.97 -5.14
CA ILE A 76 9.91 15.62 -5.70
C ILE A 76 8.92 15.43 -6.86
N ARG A 77 9.27 14.60 -7.85
CA ARG A 77 8.34 14.25 -8.94
C ARG A 77 7.18 13.39 -8.41
N PRO A 78 5.91 13.77 -8.64
CA PRO A 78 4.76 12.98 -8.20
C PRO A 78 4.74 11.60 -8.87
N ARG A 79 4.49 10.55 -8.08
CA ARG A 79 4.16 9.23 -8.61
C ARG A 79 2.65 9.10 -8.71
N GLU A 80 2.13 8.84 -9.91
CA GLU A 80 0.68 8.82 -10.18
C GLU A 80 -0.10 7.76 -9.39
N ASP A 81 0.58 6.73 -8.87
CA ASP A 81 -0.03 5.58 -8.22
C ASP A 81 -0.20 5.72 -6.68
N MET A 82 0.03 6.91 -6.10
CA MET A 82 0.07 7.13 -4.64
C MET A 82 -1.31 7.46 -4.02
N GLY A 83 -1.55 6.94 -2.80
CA GLY A 83 -2.69 7.28 -1.95
C GLY A 83 -3.84 6.26 -1.91
N VAL A 84 -4.90 6.59 -1.17
CA VAL A 84 -6.09 5.75 -0.94
C VAL A 84 -6.75 5.31 -2.25
N HIS A 85 -6.58 6.07 -3.34
CA HIS A 85 -7.16 5.81 -4.66
C HIS A 85 -6.16 5.26 -5.70
N GLY A 86 -5.01 4.73 -5.27
CA GLY A 86 -4.04 4.12 -6.18
C GLY A 86 -4.56 2.86 -6.90
N LYS A 87 -3.80 2.38 -7.88
CA LYS A 87 -4.09 1.17 -8.69
C LYS A 87 -4.43 -0.08 -7.86
N ALA A 88 -3.97 -0.15 -6.61
CA ALA A 88 -4.29 -1.23 -5.68
C ALA A 88 -5.78 -1.24 -5.26
N LYS A 89 -6.38 -0.08 -4.97
CA LYS A 89 -7.81 0.02 -4.66
C LYS A 89 -8.66 -0.20 -5.91
N GLU A 90 -8.25 0.36 -7.05
CA GLU A 90 -8.93 0.14 -8.34
C GLU A 90 -8.95 -1.34 -8.72
N LYS A 91 -7.83 -2.07 -8.54
CA LYS A 91 -7.77 -3.52 -8.79
C LYS A 91 -8.69 -4.29 -7.84
N LYS A 92 -8.79 -3.89 -6.58
CA LYS A 92 -9.67 -4.51 -5.57
C LYS A 92 -11.15 -4.25 -5.88
N GLU A 93 -11.51 -3.01 -6.25
CA GLU A 93 -12.86 -2.66 -6.70
C GLU A 93 -13.24 -3.38 -8.00
N ARG A 94 -12.30 -3.52 -8.95
CA ARG A 94 -12.53 -4.26 -10.20
C ARG A 94 -12.78 -5.74 -9.93
N PHE A 95 -12.05 -6.34 -8.98
CA PHE A 95 -12.28 -7.73 -8.55
C PHE A 95 -13.65 -7.91 -7.86
N GLN A 96 -14.12 -6.92 -7.10
CA GLN A 96 -15.45 -6.96 -6.47
C GLN A 96 -16.58 -6.75 -7.48
N LYS A 97 -16.44 -5.81 -8.42
CA LYS A 97 -17.47 -5.51 -9.43
C LYS A 97 -17.57 -6.58 -10.53
N LYS A 98 -16.48 -7.31 -10.80
CA LYS A 98 -16.44 -8.40 -11.78
C LYS A 98 -15.79 -9.64 -11.14
N PRO A 99 -16.48 -10.35 -10.23
CA PRO A 99 -15.95 -11.60 -9.70
C PRO A 99 -15.76 -12.57 -10.86
N LEU A 100 -14.58 -13.17 -10.95
CA LEU A 100 -14.29 -14.17 -11.98
C LEU A 100 -15.31 -15.31 -11.86
N LYS A 101 -15.88 -15.74 -13.00
CA LYS A 101 -16.88 -16.81 -13.02
C LYS A 101 -16.26 -18.06 -12.41
N ALA A 102 -16.86 -18.56 -11.32
CA ALA A 102 -16.39 -19.76 -10.65
C ALA A 102 -16.25 -20.89 -11.69
N ARG A 103 -15.07 -21.48 -11.79
CA ARG A 103 -14.82 -22.58 -12.72
C ARG A 103 -15.62 -23.78 -12.22
N THR A 104 -16.73 -24.08 -12.88
CA THR A 104 -17.51 -25.30 -12.59
C THR A 104 -16.62 -26.50 -12.86
N ILE A 105 -16.13 -27.14 -11.80
CA ILE A 105 -15.53 -28.45 -11.91
C ILE A 105 -16.69 -29.39 -12.24
N ARG A 106 -16.88 -29.68 -13.53
CA ARG A 106 -17.70 -30.81 -13.96
C ARG A 106 -17.02 -32.06 -13.43
N THR A 107 -17.49 -32.56 -12.29
CA THR A 107 -17.23 -33.92 -11.87
C THR A 107 -17.88 -34.81 -12.92
N SER A 108 -17.06 -35.41 -13.77
CA SER A 108 -17.53 -36.43 -14.70
C SER A 108 -17.94 -37.64 -13.88
N SER A 109 -19.20 -37.68 -13.43
CA SER A 109 -19.84 -38.88 -12.92
C SER A 109 -19.87 -39.89 -14.05
N ARG A 110 -18.99 -40.87 -13.95
CA ARG A 110 -18.90 -42.03 -14.83
C ARG A 110 -20.10 -42.93 -14.53
N SER A 111 -21.25 -42.63 -15.11
CA SER A 111 -22.42 -43.52 -15.13
C SER A 111 -22.37 -44.36 -16.40
N GLY A 112 -22.22 -45.67 -16.24
CA GLY A 112 -22.09 -46.62 -17.33
C GLY A 112 -23.33 -46.73 -18.22
N ARG A 113 -23.11 -47.21 -19.44
CA ARG A 113 -24.16 -47.81 -20.27
C ARG A 113 -23.56 -48.86 -21.20
N ALA A 114 -24.10 -50.07 -21.08
CA ALA A 114 -23.73 -51.24 -21.87
C ALA A 114 -24.34 -51.18 -23.29
N GLY A 115 -23.58 -51.74 -24.25
CA GLY A 115 -24.06 -52.46 -25.45
C GLY A 115 -24.70 -51.65 -26.59
N THR A 116 -24.06 -51.58 -27.75
CA THR A 116 -24.41 -52.38 -28.95
C THR A 116 -23.52 -52.07 -30.16
N THR A 117 -23.44 -53.09 -31.01
CA THR A 117 -22.71 -53.36 -32.27
C THR A 117 -22.71 -52.32 -33.38
N ALA A 118 -21.62 -52.28 -34.16
CA ALA A 118 -21.57 -52.45 -35.64
C ALA A 118 -20.55 -51.52 -36.36
N THR A 119 -19.54 -52.18 -36.94
CA THR A 119 -19.04 -52.03 -38.34
C THR A 119 -18.70 -50.65 -38.93
N GLY A 120 -17.45 -50.47 -39.39
CA GLY A 120 -17.14 -49.46 -40.41
C GLY A 120 -15.67 -49.02 -40.48
N ARG A 121 -14.89 -49.63 -41.40
CA ARG A 121 -13.57 -49.15 -41.86
C ARG A 121 -13.72 -47.81 -42.60
N ASN A 122 -12.78 -46.85 -42.48
CA ASN A 122 -11.81 -46.53 -43.56
C ASN A 122 -10.80 -45.39 -43.20
N SER A 123 -9.57 -45.61 -43.67
CA SER A 123 -8.50 -44.70 -44.16
C SER A 123 -7.94 -43.47 -43.39
N ASN A 124 -6.68 -43.66 -42.98
CA ASN A 124 -5.52 -42.76 -42.76
C ASN A 124 -5.27 -41.69 -43.87
N PRO A 125 -4.21 -40.83 -43.83
CA PRO A 125 -3.61 -40.00 -42.76
C PRO A 125 -3.18 -38.57 -43.22
N SER A 126 -2.47 -37.84 -42.35
CA SER A 126 -1.48 -36.76 -42.60
C SER A 126 -1.92 -35.29 -42.41
N SER A 127 -1.34 -34.62 -41.41
CA SER A 127 -0.26 -33.66 -41.67
C SER A 127 0.40 -33.19 -40.36
N SER A 128 1.72 -33.07 -40.46
CA SER A 128 2.69 -32.66 -39.47
C SER A 128 2.53 -31.21 -39.01
N ASN A 129 2.79 -30.93 -37.73
CA ASN A 129 3.65 -29.79 -37.42
C ASN A 129 4.42 -29.97 -36.10
N THR A 130 5.67 -30.37 -36.26
CA THR A 130 6.73 -30.38 -35.23
C THR A 130 7.47 -29.04 -35.28
N ARG A 131 7.30 -28.18 -34.26
CA ARG A 131 8.26 -27.13 -33.83
C ARG A 131 7.88 -26.75 -32.39
N GLY A 132 8.74 -26.62 -31.39
CA GLY A 132 10.16 -26.84 -31.19
C GLY A 132 10.35 -26.51 -29.71
N ARG A 133 10.83 -27.48 -28.92
CA ARG A 133 10.98 -27.32 -27.46
C ARG A 133 12.42 -26.89 -27.20
N ASP A 134 12.62 -25.59 -27.05
CA ASP A 134 13.89 -25.01 -26.64
C ASP A 134 14.11 -25.28 -25.15
N THR A 135 15.14 -26.07 -24.82
CA THR A 135 15.59 -26.33 -23.46
C THR A 135 16.94 -25.65 -23.25
N GLY A 136 16.88 -24.39 -22.81
CA GLY A 136 18.05 -23.60 -22.40
C GLY A 136 18.55 -23.99 -21.00
N ASN A 137 19.52 -24.89 -20.98
CA ASN A 137 20.80 -24.84 -20.25
C ASN A 137 20.86 -24.07 -18.90
N ARG A 138 20.94 -24.81 -17.77
CA ARG A 138 21.45 -24.30 -16.48
C ARG A 138 22.89 -24.78 -16.31
N GLY A 139 23.84 -23.89 -16.61
CA GLY A 139 25.27 -24.11 -16.42
C GLY A 139 25.65 -24.14 -14.94
N SER A 140 26.39 -25.19 -14.59
CA SER A 140 27.17 -25.36 -13.37
C SER A 140 28.59 -24.80 -13.57
N LYS A 141 29.08 -24.01 -12.61
CA LYS A 141 30.51 -23.78 -12.30
C LYS A 141 30.54 -22.95 -11.00
N ARG A 142 31.00 -23.57 -9.91
CA ARG A 142 32.35 -23.45 -9.33
C ARG A 142 32.50 -22.21 -8.48
#